data_AF-A0A2K3MCB9-F1
#
_entry.id   AF-A0A2K3MCB9-F1
#
_cell.length_a   1.000
_cell.length_b   1.000
_cell.length_c   1.000
_cell.angle_alpha   90.00
_cell.angle_beta   90.00
_cell.angle_gamma   90.00
#
_symmetry.space_group_name_H-M   'P 1'
#
loop_
_entity.id
_entity.type
_entity.pdbx_description
1 polymer ?
#
loop_
_entity_poly.entity_id
_entity_poly.type
_entity_poly.pdbx_seq_one_letter_code
_entity_poly.pdbx_strand_id
1 'polypeptide(L)'
;MALRSSMPNGNGIYRKEESSLASYIEGPVLVAGSSSFQISLESLLIGHEDWVYSVVWQPPLVASTKGDAYYQPQSILSASMDKTMMIWQPEKTSGVWMNVVTVGELSHCALGFYGGHWSPNGDSILAHGYGGSFHLWKNVGDDNWLTQKVPSGHFASVTDIAWGRSGDYIISASHDQTTRIYAPWKVDASLQDGEFWYEIARPQVHGHDINCMTVVHSKGNHRFVGGADEKVARVFEAPLSFLKTLSNATLQKSCYSDDDLTNVQILGANMSALGLSQKPIYAQ
;
A
#
# COMPACT_ATOMS: atom_id res chain seq x y z
N MET A 1 -4.43 27.28 -23.51
CA MET A 1 -3.45 28.19 -24.12
C MET A 1 -4.15 28.96 -25.25
N ALA A 2 -4.45 30.23 -25.04
CA ALA A 2 -4.96 31.13 -26.08
C ALA A 2 -4.16 32.43 -25.97
N LEU A 3 -3.32 32.72 -26.98
CA LEU A 3 -2.52 33.94 -27.07
C LEU A 3 -3.44 35.10 -27.48
N ARG A 4 -3.62 36.09 -26.61
CA ARG A 4 -4.15 37.40 -26.99
C ARG A 4 -3.00 38.39 -27.07
N SER A 5 -2.65 38.82 -28.28
CA SER A 5 -1.80 39.98 -28.54
C SER A 5 -2.61 41.26 -28.39
N SER A 6 -2.10 42.23 -27.62
CA SER A 6 -2.67 43.57 -27.48
C SER A 6 -2.30 44.48 -28.66
N MET A 7 -3.28 45.19 -29.22
CA MET A 7 -3.09 46.42 -30.00
C MET A 7 -4.12 47.47 -29.55
N PRO A 8 -3.81 48.78 -29.61
CA PRO A 8 -4.61 49.81 -28.94
C PRO A 8 -5.70 50.46 -29.82
N ASN A 9 -6.81 50.82 -29.15
CA ASN A 9 -7.87 51.78 -29.45
C ASN A 9 -8.42 51.96 -30.89
N GLY A 10 -9.71 51.63 -31.03
CA GLY A 10 -10.57 52.14 -32.11
C GLY A 10 -11.98 51.56 -32.07
N ASN A 11 -12.94 52.37 -31.63
CA ASN A 11 -14.41 52.30 -31.78
C ASN A 11 -15.09 50.94 -32.05
N GLY A 12 -15.97 50.58 -31.11
CA GLY A 12 -17.29 50.03 -31.40
C GLY A 12 -17.34 48.59 -31.89
N ILE A 13 -17.67 47.68 -30.96
CA ILE A 13 -18.63 46.57 -31.09
C ILE A 13 -18.67 45.95 -29.69
N TYR A 14 -19.84 45.90 -29.06
CA TYR A 14 -20.06 45.12 -27.84
C TYR A 14 -19.79 43.65 -28.17
N ARG A 15 -18.54 43.22 -27.97
CA ARG A 15 -18.14 41.83 -28.11
C ARG A 15 -18.76 41.12 -26.92
N LYS A 16 -19.79 40.32 -27.20
CA LYS A 16 -20.42 39.42 -26.25
C LYS A 16 -19.28 38.62 -25.60
N GLU A 17 -18.93 38.95 -24.36
CA GLU A 17 -17.99 38.15 -23.59
C GLU A 17 -18.68 36.78 -23.45
N GLU A 18 -18.06 35.75 -24.03
CA GLU A 18 -18.37 34.39 -23.64
C GLU A 18 -18.11 34.34 -22.14
N SER A 19 -19.18 34.27 -21.37
CA SER A 19 -19.14 34.10 -19.92
C SER A 19 -18.56 32.72 -19.63
N SER A 20 -17.22 32.60 -19.66
CA SER A 20 -16.55 31.44 -19.10
C SER A 20 -16.70 31.54 -17.59
N LEU A 21 -17.19 30.47 -16.96
CA LEU A 21 -17.35 30.41 -15.49
C LEU A 21 -16.01 30.58 -14.73
N ALA A 22 -14.88 30.53 -15.42
CA ALA A 22 -13.56 30.79 -14.88
C ALA A 22 -13.22 32.29 -14.99
N SER A 23 -13.56 33.08 -13.98
CA SER A 23 -12.96 34.41 -13.81
C SER A 23 -11.55 34.23 -13.22
N TYR A 24 -10.53 34.60 -13.98
CA TYR A 24 -9.14 34.50 -13.55
C TYR A 24 -8.78 35.70 -12.66
N ILE A 25 -8.41 35.44 -11.41
CA ILE A 25 -7.86 36.49 -10.53
C ILE A 25 -6.36 36.54 -10.80
N GLU A 26 -5.89 37.67 -11.33
CA GLU A 26 -4.45 37.90 -11.50
C GLU A 26 -3.77 37.88 -10.13
N GLY A 27 -2.90 36.89 -9.89
CA GLY A 27 -2.11 36.83 -8.67
C GLY A 27 -0.69 37.36 -8.85
N PRO A 28 0.19 37.16 -7.84
CA PRO A 28 1.49 37.81 -7.78
C PRO A 28 2.41 37.39 -8.95
N VAL A 29 3.16 38.36 -9.45
CA VAL A 29 4.20 38.15 -10.47
C VAL A 29 5.56 38.06 -9.78
N LEU A 30 6.23 36.93 -9.99
CA LEU A 30 7.59 36.65 -9.53
C LEU A 30 8.56 36.82 -10.71
N VAL A 31 9.69 37.48 -10.51
CA VAL A 31 10.71 37.65 -11.54
C VAL A 31 11.97 36.90 -11.12
N ALA A 32 12.46 36.01 -11.98
CA ALA A 32 13.73 35.32 -11.79
C ALA A 32 14.58 35.44 -13.07
N GLY A 33 15.66 36.23 -13.00
CA GLY A 33 16.50 36.53 -14.15
C GLY A 33 15.72 37.27 -15.24
N SER A 34 15.69 36.70 -16.45
CA SER A 34 14.95 37.22 -17.61
C SER A 34 13.52 36.67 -17.73
N SER A 35 13.05 35.88 -16.76
CA SER A 35 11.74 35.22 -16.80
C SER A 35 10.82 35.78 -15.71
N SER A 36 9.55 36.03 -16.08
CA SER A 36 8.47 36.39 -15.15
C SER A 36 7.46 35.26 -15.05
N PHE A 37 7.08 34.90 -13.83
CA PHE A 37 6.10 33.88 -13.50
C PHE A 37 4.90 34.56 -12.84
N GLN A 38 3.69 34.22 -13.25
CA GLN A 38 2.48 34.67 -12.56
C GLN A 38 1.83 33.47 -11.91
N ILE A 39 1.52 33.59 -10.62
CA ILE A 39 0.78 32.58 -9.87
C ILE A 39 -0.63 33.10 -9.70
N SER A 40 -1.62 32.29 -10.04
CA SER A 40 -3.04 32.64 -9.97
C SER A 40 -3.82 31.43 -9.48
N LEU A 41 -4.91 31.67 -8.79
CA LEU A 41 -5.83 30.61 -8.40
C LEU A 41 -6.58 30.13 -9.65
N GLU A 42 -6.40 28.87 -10.02
CA GLU A 42 -7.14 28.24 -11.12
C GLU A 42 -8.47 27.64 -10.63
N SER A 43 -8.42 26.81 -9.59
CA SER A 43 -9.59 26.06 -9.10
C SER A 43 -9.47 25.73 -7.61
N LEU A 44 -10.63 25.62 -6.95
CA LEU A 44 -10.76 25.18 -5.57
C LEU A 44 -11.34 23.76 -5.58
N LEU A 45 -10.55 22.79 -5.09
CA LEU A 45 -10.96 21.39 -5.00
C LEU A 45 -11.62 21.15 -3.65
N ILE A 46 -12.91 20.82 -3.64
CA ILE A 46 -13.71 20.59 -2.42
C ILE A 46 -14.23 19.16 -2.43
N GLY A 47 -13.95 18.40 -1.37
CA GLY A 47 -14.51 17.05 -1.22
C GLY A 47 -14.03 16.28 0.01
N HIS A 48 -12.79 16.47 0.46
CA HIS A 48 -12.33 15.83 1.70
C HIS A 48 -13.02 16.41 2.95
N GLU A 49 -13.31 15.53 3.90
CA GLU A 49 -14.02 15.85 5.16
C GLU A 49 -13.05 16.10 6.33
N ASP A 50 -11.75 15.90 6.12
CA ASP A 50 -10.70 16.06 7.13
C ASP A 50 -9.39 16.53 6.47
N TRP A 51 -8.31 16.60 7.25
CA TRP A 51 -7.01 17.12 6.82
C TRP A 51 -6.45 16.36 5.63
N VAL A 52 -6.10 17.11 4.58
CA VAL A 52 -5.38 16.60 3.41
C VAL A 52 -3.89 16.67 3.69
N TYR A 53 -3.24 15.51 3.74
CA TYR A 53 -1.80 15.42 4.07
C TYR A 53 -0.90 15.39 2.84
N SER A 54 -1.42 14.95 1.69
CA SER A 54 -0.63 14.82 0.46
C SER A 54 -1.45 15.18 -0.76
N VAL A 55 -0.81 15.88 -1.70
CA VAL A 55 -1.33 16.21 -3.02
C VAL A 55 -0.22 15.99 -4.05
N VAL A 56 -0.46 15.14 -5.04
CA VAL A 56 0.56 14.69 -6.02
C VAL A 56 -0.04 14.66 -7.43
N TRP A 57 0.64 15.29 -8.39
CA TRP A 57 0.31 15.18 -9.80
C TRP A 57 0.54 13.75 -10.32
N GLN A 58 -0.34 13.28 -11.20
CA GLN A 58 -0.09 12.05 -11.95
C GLN A 58 1.22 12.21 -12.74
N PRO A 59 2.13 11.21 -12.75
CA PRO A 59 3.41 11.36 -13.45
C PRO A 59 3.22 11.55 -14.96
N PRO A 60 4.19 12.19 -15.65
CA PRO A 60 4.18 12.29 -17.10
C PRO A 60 4.12 10.92 -17.76
N LEU A 61 3.28 10.78 -18.77
CA LEU A 61 3.10 9.54 -19.52
C LEU A 61 3.72 9.68 -20.92
N VAL A 62 4.13 8.55 -21.49
CA VAL A 62 4.74 8.51 -22.82
C VAL A 62 3.64 8.60 -23.89
N ALA A 63 3.71 9.62 -24.75
CA ALA A 63 2.72 9.91 -25.78
C ALA A 63 2.88 9.06 -27.06
N SER A 64 4.05 8.45 -27.28
CA SER A 64 4.36 7.67 -28.49
C SER A 64 5.14 6.39 -28.17
N THR A 65 4.87 5.32 -28.90
CA THR A 65 5.60 4.04 -28.83
C THR A 65 7.10 4.15 -29.11
N LYS A 66 7.57 5.31 -29.62
CA LYS A 66 8.99 5.61 -29.84
C LYS A 66 9.70 6.28 -28.65
N GLY A 67 9.00 6.63 -27.56
CA GLY A 67 9.61 7.16 -26.34
C GLY A 67 10.02 8.63 -26.35
N ASP A 68 9.91 9.34 -27.48
CA ASP A 68 10.47 10.69 -27.65
C ASP A 68 9.57 11.85 -27.18
N ALA A 69 8.35 11.57 -26.72
CA ALA A 69 7.41 12.61 -26.30
C ALA A 69 6.68 12.23 -25.02
N TYR A 70 6.74 13.10 -24.01
CA TYR A 70 6.00 12.99 -22.76
C TYR A 70 4.83 13.97 -22.77
N TYR A 71 3.70 13.57 -22.19
CA TYR A 71 2.60 14.47 -21.88
C TYR A 71 2.29 14.39 -20.38
N GLN A 72 1.92 15.52 -19.79
CA GLN A 72 1.52 15.61 -18.39
C GLN A 72 -0.01 15.51 -18.31
N PRO A 73 -0.58 14.43 -17.73
CA PRO A 73 -2.01 14.36 -17.51
C PRO A 73 -2.47 15.46 -16.53
N GLN A 74 -3.62 16.07 -16.80
CA GLN A 74 -4.28 16.97 -15.85
C GLN A 74 -5.03 16.14 -14.81
N SER A 75 -4.27 15.53 -13.91
CA SER A 75 -4.79 14.60 -12.91
C SER A 75 -4.00 14.75 -11.62
N ILE A 76 -4.70 14.98 -10.52
CA ILE A 76 -4.11 15.19 -9.19
C ILE A 76 -4.67 14.14 -8.25
N LEU A 77 -3.82 13.58 -7.40
CA LEU A 77 -4.19 12.67 -6.34
C LEU A 77 -4.05 13.36 -4.99
N SER A 78 -5.07 13.26 -4.15
CA SER A 78 -5.01 13.67 -2.75
C SER A 78 -5.25 12.50 -1.80
N ALA A 79 -4.64 12.56 -0.62
CA ALA A 79 -4.84 11.61 0.47
C ALA A 79 -5.15 12.36 1.77
N SER A 80 -6.11 11.85 2.54
CA SER A 80 -6.72 12.56 3.66
C SER A 80 -6.90 11.69 4.91
N MET A 81 -7.00 12.36 6.06
CA MET A 81 -7.35 11.76 7.34
C MET A 81 -8.78 11.20 7.37
N ASP A 82 -9.64 11.60 6.43
CA ASP A 82 -11.00 11.06 6.28
C ASP A 82 -11.07 9.61 5.77
N LYS A 83 -9.90 8.97 5.60
CA LYS A 83 -9.70 7.58 5.12
C LYS A 83 -9.99 7.40 3.64
N THR A 84 -9.97 8.49 2.88
CA THR A 84 -10.14 8.47 1.42
C THR A 84 -8.94 9.04 0.69
N MET A 85 -8.74 8.53 -0.53
CA MET A 85 -7.95 9.13 -1.57
C MET A 85 -8.87 9.54 -2.71
N MET A 86 -8.59 10.72 -3.27
CA MET A 86 -9.39 11.30 -4.34
C MET A 86 -8.51 11.58 -5.56
N ILE A 87 -9.00 11.25 -6.75
CA ILE A 87 -8.40 11.70 -8.02
C ILE A 87 -9.25 12.83 -8.58
N TRP A 88 -8.58 13.93 -8.91
CA TRP A 88 -9.19 15.14 -9.45
C TRP A 88 -8.78 15.31 -10.90
N GLN A 89 -9.74 15.59 -11.76
CA GLN A 89 -9.52 15.89 -13.18
C GLN A 89 -10.49 16.98 -13.65
N PRO A 90 -10.10 17.82 -14.63
CA PRO A 90 -11.01 18.76 -15.24
C PRO A 90 -12.01 18.03 -16.15
N GLU A 91 -13.28 18.37 -16.01
CA GLU A 91 -14.32 17.89 -16.92
C GLU A 91 -14.02 18.36 -18.36
N LYS A 92 -14.13 17.45 -19.34
CA LYS A 92 -13.73 17.70 -20.73
C LYS A 92 -14.46 18.88 -21.40
N THR A 93 -15.68 19.17 -20.98
CA THR A 93 -16.55 20.19 -21.56
C THR A 93 -16.41 21.53 -20.84
N SER A 94 -16.52 21.55 -19.52
CA SER A 94 -16.52 22.79 -18.72
C SER A 94 -15.13 23.23 -18.27
N GLY A 95 -14.15 22.31 -18.22
CA GLY A 95 -12.85 22.54 -17.62
C GLY A 95 -12.87 22.64 -16.09
N VAL A 96 -14.02 22.44 -15.44
CA VAL A 96 -14.15 22.48 -13.99
C VAL A 96 -13.52 21.23 -13.40
N TRP A 97 -12.65 21.42 -12.40
CA TRP A 97 -12.03 20.31 -11.69
C TRP A 97 -13.01 19.61 -10.77
N MET A 98 -13.16 18.31 -10.96
CA MET A 98 -14.09 17.46 -10.23
C MET A 98 -13.37 16.26 -9.64
N ASN A 99 -13.89 15.72 -8.54
CA ASN A 99 -13.54 14.39 -8.09
C ASN A 99 -14.09 13.37 -9.09
N VAL A 100 -13.19 12.62 -9.73
CA VAL A 100 -13.57 11.56 -10.69
C VAL A 100 -13.47 10.17 -10.07
N VAL A 101 -12.65 10.02 -9.03
CA VAL A 101 -12.46 8.74 -8.33
C VAL A 101 -12.32 9.02 -6.84
N THR A 102 -13.03 8.23 -6.04
CA THR A 102 -12.82 8.15 -4.60
C THR A 102 -12.59 6.70 -4.21
N VAL A 103 -11.45 6.42 -3.59
CA VAL A 103 -11.13 5.12 -3.01
C VAL A 103 -10.75 5.30 -1.55
N GLY A 104 -10.80 4.24 -0.75
CA GLY A 104 -10.42 4.33 0.65
C GLY A 104 -10.88 3.15 1.47
N GLU A 105 -10.94 3.37 2.78
CA GLU A 105 -11.35 2.35 3.74
C GLU A 105 -12.63 2.76 4.46
N LEU A 106 -13.64 1.89 4.44
CA LEU A 106 -14.91 2.10 5.16
C LEU A 106 -14.87 1.60 6.61
N SER A 107 -13.74 1.04 7.03
CA SER A 107 -13.54 0.53 8.39
C SER A 107 -13.60 1.66 9.42
N HIS A 108 -14.22 1.36 10.56
CA HIS A 108 -14.32 2.28 11.69
C HIS A 108 -13.09 2.22 12.61
N CYS A 109 -12.28 1.17 12.50
CA CYS A 109 -11.05 1.00 13.27
C CYS A 109 -9.80 1.48 12.51
N ALA A 110 -9.95 1.84 11.24
CA ALA A 110 -8.87 2.39 10.45
C ALA A 110 -8.68 3.88 10.75
N LEU A 111 -7.42 4.27 10.83
CA LEU A 111 -7.00 5.67 10.89
C LEU A 111 -6.67 6.12 9.46
N GLY A 112 -6.89 7.40 9.14
CA GLY A 112 -6.78 7.93 7.78
C GLY A 112 -5.40 7.83 7.12
N PHE A 113 -5.29 8.37 5.91
CA PHE A 113 -4.08 8.27 5.10
C PHE A 113 -3.16 9.48 5.29
N TYR A 114 -1.86 9.22 5.48
CA TYR A 114 -0.84 10.27 5.53
C TYR A 114 -0.30 10.65 4.15
N GLY A 115 -0.43 9.75 3.17
CA GLY A 115 0.01 10.07 1.83
C GLY A 115 -0.46 9.08 0.78
N GLY A 116 -0.37 9.57 -0.46
CA GLY A 116 -0.83 8.89 -1.66
C GLY A 116 0.20 9.02 -2.78
N HIS A 117 0.47 7.93 -3.48
CA HIS A 117 1.46 7.88 -4.55
C HIS A 117 0.88 7.23 -5.81
N TRP A 118 1.20 7.79 -6.96
CA TRP A 118 0.96 7.15 -8.25
C TRP A 118 2.03 6.11 -8.55
N SER A 119 1.64 5.05 -9.26
CA SER A 119 2.61 4.21 -9.98
C SER A 119 3.28 5.02 -11.10
N PRO A 120 4.51 4.66 -11.53
CA PRO A 120 5.22 5.40 -12.58
C PRO A 120 4.47 5.48 -13.92
N ASN A 121 3.65 4.48 -14.22
CA ASN A 121 2.79 4.41 -15.40
C ASN A 121 1.39 5.01 -15.17
N GLY A 122 1.11 5.53 -13.97
CA GLY A 122 -0.14 6.21 -13.64
C GLY A 122 -1.40 5.33 -13.64
N ASP A 123 -1.24 4.01 -13.66
CA ASP A 123 -2.35 3.03 -13.69
C ASP A 123 -2.78 2.57 -12.29
N SER A 124 -2.01 2.90 -11.25
CA SER A 124 -2.22 2.43 -9.89
C SER A 124 -1.92 3.54 -8.89
N ILE A 125 -2.54 3.47 -7.72
CA ILE A 125 -2.32 4.40 -6.60
C ILE A 125 -2.14 3.64 -5.30
N LEU A 126 -1.19 4.09 -4.48
CA LEU A 126 -0.84 3.52 -3.18
C LEU A 126 -1.15 4.52 -2.07
N ALA A 127 -1.93 4.11 -1.07
CA ALA A 127 -2.04 4.81 0.21
C ALA A 127 -1.09 4.20 1.24
N HIS A 128 -0.62 5.03 2.17
CA HIS A 128 -0.14 4.56 3.47
C HIS A 128 -0.96 5.18 4.60
N GLY A 129 -1.55 4.30 5.43
CA GLY A 129 -2.38 4.65 6.57
C GLY A 129 -1.55 5.00 7.81
N TYR A 130 -2.16 5.73 8.73
CA TYR A 130 -1.56 6.07 10.03
C TYR A 130 -1.04 4.84 10.79
N GLY A 131 -1.78 3.73 10.74
CA GLY A 131 -1.38 2.46 11.35
C GLY A 131 -0.37 1.65 10.54
N GLY A 132 0.37 2.25 9.60
CA GLY A 132 1.37 1.53 8.79
C GLY A 132 0.79 0.56 7.74
N SER A 133 -0.53 0.57 7.53
CA SER A 133 -1.17 -0.22 6.48
C SER A 133 -0.91 0.39 5.11
N PHE A 134 -0.67 -0.46 4.12
CA PHE A 134 -0.65 -0.05 2.72
C PHE A 134 -1.90 -0.53 1.99
N HIS A 135 -2.43 0.33 1.15
CA HIS A 135 -3.55 0.01 0.28
C HIS A 135 -3.19 0.37 -1.16
N LEU A 136 -3.43 -0.55 -2.10
CA LEU A 136 -3.16 -0.33 -3.51
C LEU A 136 -4.46 -0.48 -4.28
N TRP A 137 -4.72 0.45 -5.18
CA TRP A 137 -5.77 0.35 -6.17
C TRP A 137 -5.16 0.44 -7.54
N LYS A 138 -5.72 -0.31 -8.49
CA LYS A 138 -5.33 -0.30 -9.89
C LYS A 138 -6.55 -0.03 -10.76
N ASN A 139 -6.39 0.86 -11.73
CA ASN A 139 -7.38 1.08 -12.77
C ASN A 139 -7.36 -0.10 -13.74
N VAL A 140 -8.47 -0.82 -13.85
CA VAL A 140 -8.62 -1.97 -14.75
C VAL A 140 -9.35 -1.63 -16.06
N GLY A 141 -9.55 -0.33 -16.34
CA GLY A 141 -10.25 0.18 -17.52
C GLY A 141 -11.53 0.92 -17.14
N ASP A 142 -11.97 1.84 -17.99
CA ASP A 142 -13.21 2.63 -17.84
C ASP A 142 -13.35 3.32 -16.46
N ASP A 143 -12.24 3.85 -15.93
CA ASP A 143 -12.15 4.46 -14.60
C ASP A 143 -12.62 3.56 -13.45
N ASN A 144 -12.53 2.23 -13.66
CA ASN A 144 -12.83 1.24 -12.65
C ASN A 144 -11.57 0.93 -11.81
N TRP A 145 -11.56 1.42 -10.57
CA TRP A 145 -10.44 1.24 -9.64
C TRP A 145 -10.70 0.08 -8.69
N LEU A 146 -9.92 -0.99 -8.83
CA LEU A 146 -10.05 -2.19 -8.00
C LEU A 146 -8.90 -2.29 -7.00
N THR A 147 -9.23 -2.71 -5.78
CA THR A 147 -8.27 -3.04 -4.74
C THR A 147 -7.33 -4.16 -5.20
N GLN A 148 -6.05 -3.98 -4.95
CA GLN A 148 -5.00 -4.95 -5.24
C GLN A 148 -4.39 -5.47 -3.95
N LYS A 149 -3.75 -6.64 -4.06
CA LYS A 149 -2.98 -7.19 -2.94
C LYS A 149 -1.73 -6.33 -2.71
N VAL A 150 -1.49 -5.97 -1.46
CA VAL A 150 -0.26 -5.31 -1.02
C VAL A 150 0.32 -6.10 0.13
N PRO A 151 1.65 -6.29 0.20
CA PRO A 151 2.29 -6.70 1.45
C PRO A 151 2.03 -5.60 2.49
N SER A 152 1.01 -5.82 3.33
CA SER A 152 0.78 -5.04 4.54
C SER A 152 1.35 -5.80 5.74
N GLY A 153 1.74 -5.07 6.77
CA GLY A 153 2.39 -5.63 7.93
C GLY A 153 1.78 -5.15 9.24
N HIS A 154 2.62 -5.16 10.28
CA HIS A 154 2.25 -4.77 11.62
C HIS A 154 1.58 -3.40 11.68
N PHE A 155 0.57 -3.24 12.56
CA PHE A 155 -0.13 -1.96 12.73
C PHE A 155 0.40 -1.08 13.87
N ALA A 156 1.52 -1.49 14.47
CA ALA A 156 2.30 -0.74 15.44
C ALA A 156 3.79 -1.06 15.27
N SER A 157 4.64 -0.51 16.14
CA SER A 157 6.11 -0.63 16.03
C SER A 157 6.55 -2.09 15.93
N VAL A 158 7.39 -2.40 14.94
CA VAL A 158 8.10 -3.69 14.87
C VAL A 158 9.27 -3.61 15.84
N THR A 159 9.30 -4.53 16.79
CA THR A 159 10.27 -4.55 17.88
C THR A 159 11.44 -5.49 17.61
N ASP A 160 11.21 -6.53 16.82
CA ASP A 160 12.23 -7.55 16.54
C ASP A 160 11.95 -8.28 15.21
N ILE A 161 12.99 -8.86 14.62
CA ILE A 161 12.92 -9.61 13.36
C ILE A 161 13.99 -10.71 13.32
N ALA A 162 13.63 -11.90 12.83
CA ALA A 162 14.55 -13.02 12.73
C ALA A 162 14.30 -13.85 11.47
N TRP A 163 15.37 -14.43 10.92
CA TRP A 163 15.28 -15.42 9.86
C TRP A 163 14.83 -16.77 10.43
N GLY A 164 13.95 -17.45 9.71
CA GLY A 164 13.66 -18.87 9.95
C GLY A 164 14.93 -19.72 9.82
N ARG A 165 14.95 -20.89 10.45
CA ARG A 165 16.14 -21.78 10.52
C ARG A 165 16.84 -21.97 9.18
N SER A 166 16.06 -22.21 8.11
CA SER A 166 16.56 -22.53 6.77
C SER A 166 16.69 -21.31 5.86
N GLY A 167 16.31 -20.12 6.33
CA GLY A 167 16.25 -18.90 5.51
C GLY A 167 15.00 -18.79 4.62
N ASP A 168 14.09 -19.76 4.68
CA ASP A 168 12.91 -19.83 3.78
C ASP A 168 11.84 -18.78 4.11
N TYR A 169 11.89 -18.19 5.29
CA TYR A 169 10.94 -17.18 5.75
C TYR A 169 11.61 -16.23 6.74
N ILE A 170 10.98 -15.07 6.94
CA ILE A 170 11.29 -14.12 8.00
C ILE A 170 10.13 -14.10 8.98
N ILE A 171 10.43 -13.95 10.27
CA ILE A 171 9.43 -13.71 11.31
C ILE A 171 9.71 -12.35 11.98
N SER A 172 8.66 -11.60 12.28
CA SER A 172 8.72 -10.29 12.94
C SER A 172 7.81 -10.25 14.16
N ALA A 173 8.17 -9.42 15.14
CA ALA A 173 7.43 -9.16 16.38
C ALA A 173 7.05 -7.69 16.46
N SER A 174 5.92 -7.37 17.08
CA SER A 174 5.44 -5.99 17.17
C SER A 174 4.61 -5.70 18.42
N HIS A 175 4.58 -4.41 18.77
CA HIS A 175 3.60 -3.82 19.68
C HIS A 175 2.16 -3.91 19.19
N ASP A 176 1.93 -4.36 17.96
CA ASP A 176 0.59 -4.68 17.45
C ASP A 176 0.05 -6.00 18.03
N GLN A 177 0.80 -6.58 18.98
CA GLN A 177 0.50 -7.79 19.74
C GLN A 177 0.51 -9.05 18.87
N THR A 178 1.12 -8.97 17.69
CA THR A 178 1.29 -10.10 16.78
C THR A 178 2.76 -10.37 16.47
N THR A 179 3.04 -11.62 16.14
CA THR A 179 4.19 -11.99 15.33
C THR A 179 3.72 -12.39 13.94
N ARG A 180 4.46 -12.06 12.89
CA ARG A 180 4.08 -12.36 11.51
C ARG A 180 5.21 -13.06 10.78
N ILE A 181 4.86 -14.09 10.02
CA ILE A 181 5.77 -14.83 9.14
C ILE A 181 5.54 -14.39 7.69
N TYR A 182 6.64 -14.06 7.01
CA TYR A 182 6.69 -13.71 5.59
C TYR A 182 7.56 -14.71 4.84
N ALA A 183 7.09 -15.21 3.70
CA ALA A 183 7.85 -16.13 2.85
C ALA A 183 7.68 -15.77 1.37
N PRO A 184 8.66 -16.12 0.51
CA PRO A 184 8.50 -15.96 -0.92
C PRO A 184 7.43 -16.94 -1.44
N TRP A 185 6.54 -16.44 -2.28
CA TRP A 185 5.59 -17.25 -3.03
C TRP A 185 6.02 -17.25 -4.48
N LYS A 186 6.52 -18.39 -4.97
CA LYS A 186 6.95 -18.52 -6.36
C LYS A 186 5.74 -18.93 -7.20
N VAL A 187 5.37 -18.08 -8.14
CA VAL A 187 4.36 -18.41 -9.15
C VAL A 187 5.09 -19.11 -10.31
N ASP A 188 4.52 -20.21 -10.79
CA ASP A 188 5.11 -21.01 -11.87
C ASP A 188 5.42 -20.12 -13.10
N ALA A 189 6.52 -20.43 -13.77
CA ALA A 189 7.25 -19.58 -14.74
C ALA A 189 6.49 -19.16 -16.02
N SER A 190 5.16 -19.38 -16.10
CA SER A 190 4.36 -19.11 -17.30
C SER A 190 3.71 -17.73 -17.34
N LEU A 191 3.66 -16.97 -16.23
CA LEU A 191 2.90 -15.72 -16.21
C LEU A 191 3.69 -14.47 -15.78
N GLN A 192 4.59 -14.50 -14.80
CA GLN A 192 5.50 -13.38 -14.47
C GLN A 192 6.72 -13.90 -13.72
N ASP A 193 7.92 -13.57 -14.22
CA ASP A 193 9.21 -13.95 -13.61
C ASP A 193 9.48 -13.00 -12.43
N GLY A 194 9.02 -13.37 -11.22
CA GLY A 194 9.18 -12.56 -10.02
C GLY A 194 8.96 -13.35 -8.73
N GLU A 195 9.94 -13.31 -7.82
CA GLU A 195 9.78 -13.78 -6.44
C GLU A 195 9.15 -12.67 -5.59
N PHE A 196 7.90 -12.88 -5.18
CA PHE A 196 7.17 -11.94 -4.31
C PHE A 196 7.06 -12.51 -2.89
N TRP A 197 7.18 -11.65 -1.87
CA TRP A 197 7.05 -12.04 -0.47
C TRP A 197 5.65 -11.71 0.07
N TYR A 198 5.06 -12.65 0.81
CA TYR A 198 3.72 -12.51 1.38
C TYR A 198 3.69 -12.92 2.85
N GLU A 199 2.78 -12.33 3.63
CA GLU A 199 2.44 -12.84 4.96
C GLU A 199 1.76 -14.21 4.81
N ILE A 200 2.31 -15.23 5.45
CA ILE A 200 1.80 -16.61 5.35
C ILE A 200 1.28 -17.17 6.69
N ALA A 201 1.62 -16.53 7.83
CA ALA A 201 1.12 -16.95 9.14
C ALA A 201 1.27 -15.87 10.23
N ARG A 202 0.45 -15.99 11.28
CA ARG A 202 0.54 -15.24 12.54
C ARG A 202 0.66 -16.20 13.73
N PRO A 203 1.86 -16.70 14.04
CA PRO A 203 1.99 -17.81 14.98
C PRO A 203 1.73 -17.42 16.45
N GLN A 204 2.03 -16.17 16.84
CA GLN A 204 1.65 -15.59 18.12
C GLN A 204 0.73 -14.39 17.87
N VAL A 205 -0.46 -14.44 18.47
CA VAL A 205 -1.39 -13.32 18.61
C VAL A 205 -1.70 -13.23 20.09
N HIS A 206 -1.51 -12.05 20.67
CA HIS A 206 -1.58 -11.86 22.10
C HIS A 206 -2.38 -10.62 22.49
N GLY A 207 -2.57 -10.39 23.79
CA GLY A 207 -3.23 -9.20 24.35
C GLY A 207 -2.26 -8.20 24.98
N HIS A 208 -0.97 -8.45 24.83
CA HIS A 208 0.12 -7.63 25.35
C HIS A 208 1.15 -7.40 24.26
N ASP A 209 1.82 -6.26 24.36
CA ASP A 209 2.81 -5.81 23.40
C ASP A 209 4.00 -6.78 23.38
N ILE A 210 4.41 -7.18 22.17
CA ILE A 210 5.52 -8.12 21.99
C ILE A 210 6.79 -7.30 21.82
N ASN A 211 7.76 -7.50 22.70
CA ASN A 211 8.96 -6.70 22.79
C ASN A 211 10.18 -7.34 22.13
N CYS A 212 10.23 -8.67 22.09
CA CYS A 212 11.34 -9.39 21.50
C CYS A 212 10.93 -10.78 21.02
N MET A 213 11.73 -11.34 20.13
CA MET A 213 11.63 -12.75 19.78
C MET A 213 13.00 -13.35 19.46
N THR A 214 13.10 -14.66 19.51
CA THR A 214 14.26 -15.37 18.97
C THR A 214 13.84 -16.68 18.34
N VAL A 215 14.39 -16.98 17.17
CA VAL A 215 14.25 -18.30 16.54
C VAL A 215 15.20 -19.27 17.26
N VAL A 216 14.70 -20.44 17.62
CA VAL A 216 15.50 -21.48 18.28
C VAL A 216 15.98 -22.47 17.23
N HIS A 217 17.28 -22.43 16.96
CA HIS A 217 17.90 -23.35 16.03
C HIS A 217 18.13 -24.71 16.71
N SER A 218 17.26 -25.68 16.43
CA SER A 218 17.43 -27.08 16.86
C SER A 218 17.22 -28.04 15.68
N LYS A 219 17.68 -29.30 15.82
CA LYS A 219 17.37 -30.35 14.83
C LYS A 219 15.88 -30.68 14.86
N GLY A 220 15.25 -30.80 13.69
CA GLY A 220 13.86 -31.23 13.50
C GLY A 220 12.80 -30.11 13.55
N ASN A 221 12.86 -29.16 14.50
CA ASN A 221 11.67 -28.35 14.80
C ASN A 221 11.90 -26.84 14.59
N HIS A 222 11.03 -26.22 13.79
CA HIS A 222 10.96 -24.77 13.60
C HIS A 222 10.28 -24.14 14.81
N ARG A 223 11.09 -23.65 15.74
CA ARG A 223 10.63 -23.03 16.98
C ARG A 223 11.04 -21.59 17.08
N PHE A 224 10.22 -20.79 17.75
CA PHE A 224 10.63 -19.47 18.21
C PHE A 224 10.12 -19.22 19.62
N VAL A 225 10.78 -18.29 20.30
CA VAL A 225 10.38 -17.79 21.61
C VAL A 225 9.98 -16.34 21.45
N GLY A 226 8.79 -15.98 21.93
CA GLY A 226 8.33 -14.60 22.00
C GLY A 226 8.33 -14.10 23.45
N GLY A 227 8.79 -12.87 23.66
CA GLY A 227 8.71 -12.15 24.92
C GLY A 227 7.76 -10.96 24.82
N ALA A 228 6.76 -10.91 25.68
CA ALA A 228 5.78 -9.83 25.77
C ALA A 228 5.71 -9.27 27.20
N ASP A 229 4.94 -8.19 27.40
CA ASP A 229 4.79 -7.54 28.71
C ASP A 229 4.21 -8.44 29.82
N GLU A 230 3.65 -9.59 29.45
CA GLU A 230 3.01 -10.54 30.37
C GLU A 230 3.96 -11.29 31.33
N LYS A 231 5.22 -10.86 31.46
CA LYS A 231 6.25 -11.47 32.34
C LYS A 231 6.54 -12.95 32.08
N VAL A 232 6.04 -13.52 30.98
CA VAL A 232 6.27 -14.92 30.57
C VAL A 232 6.79 -14.93 29.14
N ALA A 233 7.81 -15.75 28.89
CA ALA A 233 8.25 -16.06 27.53
C ALA A 233 7.49 -17.29 27.02
N ARG A 234 6.99 -17.23 25.79
CA ARG A 234 6.26 -18.35 25.17
C ARG A 234 7.08 -18.99 24.08
N VAL A 235 7.05 -20.33 24.04
CA VAL A 235 7.70 -21.13 22.99
C VAL A 235 6.63 -21.65 22.04
N PHE A 236 6.83 -21.41 20.75
CA PHE A 236 5.97 -21.90 19.69
C PHE A 236 6.73 -22.89 18.83
N GLU A 237 6.02 -23.90 18.33
CA GLU A 237 6.55 -24.93 17.45
C GLU A 237 5.66 -25.05 16.23
N ALA A 238 6.26 -25.02 15.03
CA ALA A 238 5.51 -25.14 13.80
C ALA A 238 4.99 -26.58 13.61
N PRO A 239 3.70 -26.77 13.30
CA PRO A 239 3.16 -28.09 12.98
C PRO A 239 3.64 -28.57 11.61
N LEU A 240 3.62 -29.89 11.41
CA LEU A 240 3.97 -30.52 10.13
C LEU A 240 3.13 -29.99 8.96
N SER A 241 1.85 -29.69 9.19
CA SER A 241 0.97 -29.10 8.17
C SER A 241 1.49 -27.77 7.65
N PHE A 242 1.96 -26.89 8.53
CA PHE A 242 2.52 -25.59 8.16
C PHE A 242 3.81 -25.77 7.33
N LEU A 243 4.70 -26.67 7.74
CA LEU A 243 5.96 -26.91 7.02
C LEU A 243 5.73 -27.43 5.59
N LYS A 244 4.77 -28.33 5.41
CA LYS A 244 4.37 -28.81 4.07
C LYS A 244 3.79 -27.70 3.19
N THR A 245 2.99 -26.80 3.78
CA THR A 245 2.47 -25.64 3.04
C THR A 245 3.58 -24.68 2.65
N LEU A 246 4.51 -24.41 3.56
CA LEU A 246 5.67 -23.54 3.32
C LEU A 246 6.57 -24.09 2.20
N SER A 247 6.88 -25.39 2.20
CA SER A 247 7.70 -26.01 1.14
C SER A 247 7.03 -25.91 -0.23
N ASN A 248 5.71 -26.09 -0.28
CA ASN A 248 4.95 -25.97 -1.52
C ASN A 248 4.89 -24.51 -2.02
N ALA A 249 4.69 -23.55 -1.13
CA ALA A 249 4.58 -22.12 -1.46
C ALA A 249 5.89 -21.54 -2.03
N THR A 250 7.02 -21.98 -1.49
CA THR A 250 8.35 -21.48 -1.87
C THR A 250 8.93 -22.16 -3.12
N LEU A 251 8.23 -23.15 -3.69
CA LEU A 251 8.71 -24.08 -4.74
C LEU A 251 10.10 -24.67 -4.45
N GLN A 252 10.50 -24.72 -3.19
CA GLN A 252 11.73 -25.40 -2.81
C GLN A 252 11.49 -26.91 -2.91
N LYS A 253 11.98 -27.51 -4.00
CA LYS A 253 12.17 -28.97 -4.06
C LYS A 253 13.16 -29.35 -2.96
N SER A 254 12.62 -29.85 -1.86
CA SER A 254 13.34 -30.58 -0.80
C SER A 254 14.57 -29.87 -0.21
N CYS A 255 14.39 -28.74 0.49
CA CYS A 255 15.37 -28.32 1.51
C CYS A 255 15.22 -29.12 2.82
N TYR A 256 14.12 -29.88 2.97
CA TYR A 256 13.93 -30.84 4.03
C TYR A 256 14.31 -32.23 3.49
N SER A 257 15.34 -32.86 4.06
CA SER A 257 15.43 -34.32 3.99
C SER A 257 14.20 -34.89 4.69
N ASP A 258 13.62 -35.99 4.20
CA ASP A 258 12.49 -36.65 4.89
C ASP A 258 12.81 -36.90 6.39
N ASP A 259 14.09 -37.08 6.74
CA ASP A 259 14.61 -37.18 8.11
C ASP A 259 14.42 -35.93 9.00
N ASP A 260 14.30 -34.73 8.42
CA ASP A 260 14.06 -33.49 9.18
C ASP A 260 12.56 -33.35 9.55
N LEU A 261 11.65 -33.90 8.73
CA LEU A 261 10.21 -33.89 8.96
C LEU A 261 9.71 -35.07 9.80
N THR A 262 10.43 -36.20 9.82
CA THR A 262 10.09 -37.39 10.64
C THR A 262 10.19 -37.15 12.15
N ASN A 263 10.94 -36.12 12.57
CA ASN A 263 11.09 -35.73 13.97
C ASN A 263 9.97 -34.80 14.49
N VAL A 264 9.09 -34.32 13.60
CA VAL A 264 7.99 -33.41 13.97
C VAL A 264 6.81 -34.23 14.49
N GLN A 265 6.59 -34.20 15.82
CA GLN A 265 5.51 -34.95 16.48
C GLN A 265 4.13 -34.30 16.35
N ILE A 266 4.10 -32.99 16.07
CA ILE A 266 2.88 -32.19 16.02
C ILE A 266 2.40 -32.11 14.56
N LEU A 267 1.29 -32.77 14.26
CA LEU A 267 0.68 -32.76 12.92
C LEU A 267 0.00 -31.43 12.60
N GLY A 268 -0.60 -30.80 13.62
CA GLY A 268 -1.42 -29.62 13.48
C GLY A 268 -1.75 -28.98 14.82
N ALA A 269 -2.47 -27.87 14.77
CA ALA A 269 -3.01 -27.19 15.93
C ALA A 269 -4.54 -27.15 15.83
N ASN A 270 -5.23 -27.54 16.90
CA ASN A 270 -6.67 -27.39 17.02
C ASN A 270 -6.99 -26.10 17.77
N MET A 271 -7.83 -25.25 17.18
CA MET A 271 -8.36 -24.04 17.80
C MET A 271 -9.79 -24.32 18.24
N SER A 272 -10.03 -24.39 19.55
CA SER A 272 -11.40 -24.57 20.03
C SER A 272 -12.21 -23.28 19.82
N ALA A 273 -13.50 -23.40 19.56
CA ALA A 273 -14.38 -22.28 19.21
C ALA A 273 -14.44 -21.15 20.26
N LEU A 274 -13.98 -21.41 21.50
CA LEU A 274 -13.95 -20.45 22.62
C LEU A 274 -12.57 -20.42 23.32
N GLY A 275 -11.56 -21.07 22.75
CA GLY A 275 -10.26 -21.24 23.38
C GLY A 275 -9.27 -20.14 22.99
N LEU A 276 -8.66 -19.51 23.99
CA LEU A 276 -7.52 -18.59 23.81
C LEU A 276 -6.19 -19.32 23.59
N SER A 277 -6.18 -20.67 23.62
CA SER A 277 -4.98 -21.50 23.48
C SER A 277 -5.17 -22.58 22.42
N GLN A 278 -4.21 -22.69 21.51
CA GLN A 278 -4.15 -23.77 20.53
C GLN A 278 -3.66 -25.06 21.21
N LYS A 279 -4.31 -26.20 20.92
CA LYS A 279 -3.87 -27.52 21.40
C LYS A 279 -3.19 -28.29 20.27
N PRO A 280 -1.99 -28.87 20.50
CA PRO A 280 -1.32 -29.67 19.49
C PRO A 280 -2.11 -30.96 19.20
N ILE A 281 -2.15 -31.33 17.92
CA ILE A 281 -2.61 -32.65 17.45
C ILE A 281 -1.35 -33.47 17.20
N TYR A 282 -1.17 -34.54 17.96
CA TYR A 282 -0.03 -35.44 17.80
C TYR A 282 -0.33 -36.54 16.78
N ALA A 283 0.72 -37.03 16.10
CA ALA A 283 0.63 -38.30 15.39
C ALA A 283 0.35 -39.43 16.41
N GLN A 284 -0.62 -40.29 16.10
CA GLN A 284 -0.89 -41.51 16.87
C GLN A 284 0.19 -42.56 16.64
#